data_AF-A0A2G9TSR7-F1
#
_entry.id   AF-A0A2G9TSR7-F1
#
_cell.length_a   1.000
_cell.length_b   1.000
_cell.length_c   1.000
_cell.angle_alpha   90.00
_cell.angle_beta   90.00
_cell.angle_gamma   90.00
#
_symmetry.space_group_name_H-M   'P 1'
#
loop_
_entity.id
_entity.type
_entity.pdbx_description
1 polymer ?
#
loop_
_entity_poly.entity_id
_entity_poly.type
_entity_poly.pdbx_seq_one_letter_code
_entity_poly.pdbx_strand_id
1 'polypeptide(L)' 'MEQEELRWRRDAISKLWAERLAMGYTPLLKYSPPGFPNVDIYIKDESKSKTESLKHRFAWNLIMWALVEGK' A
#
# COMPACT_ATOMS: atom_id res chain seq x y z
N MET A 1 18.67 18.86 -18.72
CA MET A 1 17.40 18.91 -17.96
C MET A 1 16.52 17.72 -18.29
N GLU A 2 16.00 17.56 -19.52
CA GLU A 2 15.03 16.50 -19.83
C GLU A 2 15.53 15.06 -19.56
N GLN A 3 16.80 14.77 -19.90
CA GLN A 3 17.39 13.46 -19.60
C GLN A 3 17.65 13.21 -18.12
N GLU A 4 17.89 14.27 -17.35
CA GLU A 4 18.09 14.19 -15.91
C GLU A 4 16.76 13.95 -15.19
N GLU A 5 15.70 14.62 -15.63
CA GLU A 5 14.33 14.43 -15.16
C GLU A 5 13.83 13.01 -15.47
N LEU A 6 14.02 12.51 -16.69
CA LEU A 6 13.67 11.14 -17.06
C LEU A 6 14.41 10.10 -16.22
N ARG A 7 15.70 10.33 -15.95
CA ARG A 7 16.49 9.47 -15.06
C ARG A 7 15.94 9.50 -13.64
N TRP A 8 15.69 10.69 -13.08
CA TRP A 8 15.11 10.83 -11.74
C TRP A 8 13.76 10.13 -11.63
N ARG A 9 12.88 10.30 -12.63
CA ARG A 9 11.55 9.70 -12.68
C ARG A 9 11.62 8.18 -12.69
N ARG A 10 12.51 7.59 -13.50
CA ARG A 10 12.77 6.14 -13.52
C ARG A 10 13.28 5.64 -12.17
N ASP A 11 14.22 6.36 -11.55
CA ASP A 11 14.75 5.99 -10.25
C ASP A 11 13.66 6.06 -9.15
N ALA A 12 12.79 7.06 -9.20
CA ALA A 12 11.67 7.21 -8.27
C ALA A 12 10.64 6.07 -8.42
N ILE A 13 10.28 5.71 -9.66
CA ILE A 13 9.40 4.59 -9.95
C ILE A 13 10.01 3.26 -9.46
N SER A 14 11.30 3.05 -9.70
CA SER A 14 12.02 1.86 -9.23
C SER A 14 11.97 1.73 -7.69
N LYS A 15 12.19 2.84 -6.97
CA LYS A 15 12.07 2.89 -5.50
C LYS A 15 10.65 2.57 -5.02
N LEU A 16 9.63 3.08 -5.69
CA LEU A 16 8.24 2.75 -5.35
C LEU A 16 7.95 1.27 -5.56
N TRP A 17 8.41 0.66 -6.66
CA TRP A 17 8.23 -0.78 -6.85
C TRP A 17 8.93 -1.62 -5.78
N ALA A 18 10.15 -1.25 -5.38
CA ALA A 18 10.84 -1.90 -4.29
C ALA A 18 10.07 -1.77 -2.96
N GLU A 19 9.54 -0.58 -2.67
CA GLU A 19 8.69 -0.37 -1.49
C GLU A 19 7.42 -1.22 -1.56
N ARG A 20 6.76 -1.31 -2.72
CA ARG A 20 5.55 -2.11 -2.92
C ARG A 20 5.77 -3.59 -2.61
N LEU A 21 6.91 -4.13 -3.04
CA LEU A 21 7.31 -5.51 -2.71
C LEU A 21 7.55 -5.68 -1.20
N ALA A 22 8.13 -4.68 -0.55
CA ALA A 22 8.38 -4.69 0.89
C ALA A 22 7.12 -4.50 1.76
N MET A 23 6.03 -3.92 1.23
CA MET A 23 4.79 -3.66 1.99
C MET A 23 4.13 -4.93 2.57
N GLY A 24 4.39 -6.09 1.96
CA GLY A 24 3.85 -7.37 2.41
C GLY A 24 2.31 -7.41 2.47
N TYR A 25 1.79 -8.43 3.16
CA TYR A 25 0.37 -8.62 3.39
C TYR A 25 0.02 -8.31 4.84
N THR A 26 -1.11 -7.63 5.03
CA THR A 26 -1.74 -7.46 6.34
C THR A 26 -2.55 -8.71 6.68
N PRO A 27 -2.45 -9.25 7.91
CA PRO A 27 -3.17 -10.47 8.30
C PRO A 27 -4.69 -10.30 8.19
N LEU A 28 -5.39 -11.41 7.91
CA LEU A 28 -6.84 -11.49 8.03
C LEU A 28 -7.17 -12.38 9.24
N LEU A 29 -7.77 -11.79 10.27
CA LEU A 29 -8.06 -12.44 11.54
C LEU A 29 -9.55 -12.81 11.60
N LYS A 30 -9.87 -14.06 11.91
CA LYS A 30 -11.26 -14.45 12.16
C LYS A 30 -11.69 -13.96 13.54
N TYR A 31 -12.84 -13.31 13.60
CA TYR A 31 -13.43 -12.80 14.83
C TYR A 31 -14.87 -13.34 14.97
N SER A 32 -15.21 -13.86 16.15
CA SER A 32 -16.52 -14.49 16.40
C SER A 32 -17.11 -13.93 17.69
N PRO A 33 -17.74 -12.74 17.65
CA PRO A 33 -18.41 -12.17 18.81
C PRO A 33 -19.73 -12.91 19.09
N PRO A 34 -20.19 -12.90 20.36
CA PRO A 34 -21.53 -13.41 20.68
C PRO A 34 -22.61 -12.56 19.96
N GLY A 35 -23.73 -13.19 19.61
CA GLY A 35 -24.88 -12.51 18.98
C GLY A 35 -24.96 -12.59 17.45
N PHE A 36 -23.95 -13.18 16.79
CA PHE A 36 -23.91 -13.30 15.32
C PHE A 36 -23.67 -14.75 14.87
N PRO A 37 -24.61 -15.69 15.12
CA PRO A 37 -24.40 -17.12 14.87
C PRO A 37 -24.26 -17.50 13.39
N ASN A 38 -24.75 -16.65 12.48
CA ASN A 38 -24.79 -16.92 11.03
C ASN A 38 -23.88 -15.97 10.22
N VAL A 39 -22.96 -15.25 10.87
CA VAL A 39 -22.06 -14.30 10.21
C VAL A 39 -20.62 -14.60 10.60
N ASP A 40 -19.78 -14.88 9.60
CA ASP A 40 -18.34 -14.92 9.79
C ASP A 40 -17.77 -13.51 9.67
N ILE A 41 -17.18 -13.01 10.76
CA ILE A 41 -16.52 -11.70 10.77
C ILE A 41 -15.01 -11.92 10.61
N TYR A 42 -14.42 -11.18 9.68
CA TYR A 42 -12.97 -11.16 9.46
C TYR A 42 -12.45 -9.74 9.56
N ILE A 43 -11.37 -9.56 10.32
CA ILE A 43 -10.70 -8.27 10.51
C ILE A 43 -9.41 -8.28 9.70
N LYS A 44 -9.26 -7.30 8.81
CA LYS A 44 -8.00 -7.04 8.13
C LYS A 44 -7.14 -6.16 9.03
N ASP A 45 -6.04 -6.71 9.55
CA ASP A 45 -5.17 -5.98 10.49
C ASP A 45 -4.17 -5.08 9.76
N GLU A 46 -4.65 -3.91 9.35
CA GLU A 46 -3.86 -2.89 8.66
C GLU A 46 -2.83 -2.19 9.57
N SER A 47 -2.90 -2.41 10.90
CA SER A 47 -1.87 -1.95 11.84
C SER A 47 -0.53 -2.67 11.64
N LYS A 48 -0.53 -3.82 10.95
CA LYS A 48 0.70 -4.56 10.59
C LYS A 48 1.34 -4.08 9.30
N SER A 49 0.81 -3.02 8.69
CA SER A 49 1.55 -2.32 7.63
C SER A 49 2.78 -1.61 8.21
N LYS A 50 3.75 -1.30 7.35
CA LYS A 50 5.02 -0.67 7.76
C LYS A 50 4.86 0.68 8.49
N THR A 51 3.81 1.43 8.19
CA THR A 51 3.47 2.69 8.88
C THR A 51 2.26 2.56 9.79
N GLU A 52 1.91 1.32 10.16
CA GLU A 52 0.84 0.99 11.10
C GLU A 52 -0.54 1.55 10.71
N SER A 53 -0.77 1.78 9.41
CA SER A 53 -2.01 2.34 8.90
C SER A 53 -2.29 1.90 7.48
N LEU A 54 -3.59 1.72 7.18
CA LEU A 54 -4.11 1.52 5.82
C LEU A 54 -3.63 2.59 4.82
N LYS A 55 -3.30 3.80 5.32
CA LYS A 55 -2.83 4.92 4.50
C LYS A 55 -1.53 4.65 3.74
N HIS A 56 -0.70 3.69 4.17
CA HIS A 56 0.57 3.38 3.49
C HIS A 56 0.36 3.01 2.01
N ARG A 57 -0.59 2.10 1.77
CA ARG A 57 -0.93 1.63 0.42
C ARG A 57 -1.57 2.73 -0.42
N PHE A 58 -2.37 3.58 0.21
CA PHE A 58 -3.03 4.69 -0.46
C PHE A 58 -2.03 5.78 -0.89
N ALA A 59 -1.12 6.18 -0.01
CA ALA A 59 -0.07 7.14 -0.32
C ALA A 59 0.82 6.65 -1.47
N TRP A 60 1.21 5.38 -1.46
CA TRP A 60 1.96 4.78 -2.55
C TRP A 60 1.26 4.90 -3.90
N ASN A 61 -0.05 4.59 -3.96
CA ASN A 61 -0.83 4.69 -5.20
C ASN A 61 -0.87 6.12 -5.73
N LEU A 62 -1.08 7.12 -4.85
CA LEU A 62 -1.12 8.52 -5.26
C LEU A 62 0.22 9.02 -5.79
N ILE A 63 1.32 8.68 -5.13
CA ILE A 63 2.66 9.07 -5.58
C ILE A 63 3.00 8.37 -6.90
N MET A 64 2.71 7.07 -7.02
CA MET A 64 2.94 6.31 -8.25
C MET A 64 2.13 6.90 -9.41
N TRP A 65 0.85 7.20 -9.18
CA TRP A 65 0.00 7.85 -10.18
C TRP A 65 0.55 9.20 -10.61
N ALA A 66 0.97 10.05 -9.66
CA ALA A 66 1.59 11.33 -9.97
C ALA A 66 2.89 11.18 -10.77
N LEU A 67 3.71 10.15 -10.50
CA LEU A 67 4.94 9.89 -11.24
C LEU A 67 4.69 9.25 -12.62
N VAL A 68 3.53 8.66 -12.89
CA VAL A 68 3.24 8.05 -14.20
C VAL A 68 2.43 9.00 -15.08
N GLU A 69 1.42 9.65 -14.52
CA GLU A 69 0.49 10.52 -15.23
C GLU A 69 0.83 12.01 -15.12
N GLY A 70 1.66 12.40 -14.14
CA GLY A 70 2.16 13.76 -14.04
C GLY A 70 2.96 14.11 -15.28
N LYS A 71 2.48 15.10 -16.02
CA LYS A 71 3.23 15.68 -17.15
C LYS A 71 4.53 16.29 -16.67
#